data_AF-A0A8I0VKA5-F1
#
_entry.id   AF-A0A8I0VKA5-F1
#
_cell.length_a   1.000
_cell.length_b   1.000
_cell.length_c   1.000
_cell.angle_alpha   90.00
_cell.angle_beta   90.00
_cell.angle_gamma   90.00
#
_symmetry.space_group_name_H-M   'P 1'
#
loop_
_entity.id
_entity.type
_entity.pdbx_description
1 polymer ?
#
loop_
_entity_poly.entity_id
_entity_poly.type
_entity_poly.pdbx_seq_one_letter_code
_entity_poly.pdbx_strand_id
1 'polypeptide(L)'
;MRSKKLVGVVSALFLAAFASGCGGGGGSSSSGVGTTGTTGTAGTTGTTGTTGTTGTTGTTGTTGAASSSGTTATGLSGTVADGLAMAKAKITVQSANGTTVDMGTTDDNGQYSGFAFPPGFQFPAVMSVTRAVGTGVLRSIIPSQPGTGQSANINPITQAITSQILPTGSTLASLDVTDGDGGFAKKAKTVVQTAFGSAIDYDTFAGKPFKARTASDSKAGGLADTLIDTLAGMDSTRKPEDILASAADSKDPAVSKSLMSNPAFQARLAGELISQGRPAGDVKTMIQAEAVGGADTTALLANTAAYAKSFEDVYTSAVGEMTGSDSQKRASLESIVESAAVAVAKIVEKKGVTGGDSLTNVLTNSMAMVKGPLIAIGKTNQGGTNLGLILSATRDQMSNLINTSSVDLTKSGANTASLGTQVKNFGEIVSSAVANSLNSGKDKSKLDDKEKMLVATNMGKGIA
;
A
#
# COMPACT_ATOMS: atom_id res chain seq x y z
N MET A 1 -66.76 12.29 18.43
CA MET A 1 -65.29 12.43 18.45
C MET A 1 -64.67 11.16 19.00
N ARG A 2 -64.36 10.21 18.11
CA ARG A 2 -63.68 8.93 18.34
C ARG A 2 -63.10 8.52 16.99
N SER A 3 -61.78 8.38 16.87
CA SER A 3 -61.12 7.47 15.92
C SER A 3 -59.60 7.62 15.96
N LYS A 4 -58.90 6.61 16.50
CA LYS A 4 -57.68 6.04 15.88
C LYS A 4 -57.66 4.54 16.13
N LYS A 5 -58.16 3.79 15.13
CA LYS A 5 -57.69 2.45 14.76
C LYS A 5 -56.35 2.66 14.00
N LEU A 6 -55.43 1.73 13.76
CA LEU A 6 -55.49 0.28 13.67
C LEU A 6 -54.04 -0.23 13.72
N VAL A 7 -53.79 -1.30 14.46
CA VAL A 7 -52.57 -2.13 14.41
C VAL A 7 -52.62 -3.01 13.16
N GLY A 8 -51.53 -3.10 12.41
CA GLY A 8 -51.41 -3.93 11.21
C GLY A 8 -50.08 -4.68 11.17
N VAL A 9 -50.13 -5.92 11.63
CA VAL A 9 -49.11 -6.97 11.51
C VAL A 9 -49.07 -7.47 10.08
N VAL A 10 -47.89 -7.58 9.46
CA VAL A 10 -47.60 -8.60 8.42
C VAL A 10 -46.18 -9.11 8.63
N SER A 11 -46.10 -10.32 9.18
CA SER A 11 -44.93 -11.18 9.23
C SER A 11 -45.23 -12.33 8.28
N ALA A 12 -44.42 -12.50 7.22
CA ALA A 12 -44.46 -13.64 6.31
C ALA A 12 -43.02 -13.89 5.83
N LEU A 13 -42.32 -14.88 6.38
CA LEU A 13 -42.31 -16.28 5.96
C LEU A 13 -41.62 -16.48 4.60
N PHE A 14 -40.31 -16.76 4.64
CA PHE A 14 -39.61 -17.48 3.57
C PHE A 14 -38.70 -18.54 4.21
N LEU A 15 -39.18 -19.78 4.18
CA LEU A 15 -38.44 -21.00 4.49
C LEU A 15 -38.67 -21.97 3.32
N ALA A 16 -37.63 -22.23 2.53
CA ALA A 16 -37.52 -23.36 1.61
C ALA A 16 -36.01 -23.62 1.41
N ALA A 17 -35.43 -24.58 2.13
CA ALA A 17 -35.25 -25.97 1.72
C ALA A 17 -34.17 -26.13 0.61
N PHE A 18 -32.93 -26.40 1.04
CA PHE A 18 -31.90 -27.05 0.21
C PHE A 18 -31.80 -28.51 0.67
N ALA A 19 -32.33 -29.42 -0.14
CA ALA A 19 -32.10 -30.85 -0.02
C ALA A 19 -31.84 -31.44 -1.41
N SER A 20 -30.78 -32.26 -1.47
CA SER A 20 -30.59 -33.42 -2.36
C SER A 20 -30.61 -33.20 -3.88
N GLY A 21 -29.41 -33.21 -4.47
CA GLY A 21 -29.16 -33.56 -5.87
C GLY A 21 -28.08 -34.64 -5.93
N CYS A 22 -28.51 -35.89 -5.75
CA CYS A 22 -27.78 -37.12 -6.01
C CYS A 22 -27.95 -37.51 -7.48
N GLY A 23 -26.86 -37.94 -8.13
CA GLY A 23 -26.85 -38.51 -9.49
C GLY A 23 -25.50 -38.23 -10.14
N GLY A 24 -24.61 -39.19 -10.41
CA GLY A 24 -24.74 -40.64 -10.50
C GLY A 24 -24.51 -41.09 -11.93
N GLY A 25 -23.34 -41.69 -12.19
CA GLY A 25 -23.19 -42.76 -13.18
C GLY A 25 -22.38 -42.46 -14.45
N GLY A 26 -21.40 -43.33 -14.73
CA GLY A 26 -20.96 -43.63 -16.09
C GLY A 26 -19.45 -43.74 -16.27
N GLY A 27 -18.88 -44.91 -15.95
CA GLY A 27 -17.46 -45.19 -16.10
C GLY A 27 -16.99 -45.44 -17.54
N SER A 28 -15.67 -45.53 -17.70
CA SER A 28 -15.03 -46.43 -18.66
C SER A 28 -13.58 -46.67 -18.26
N SER A 29 -13.29 -47.95 -18.07
CA SER A 29 -12.00 -48.58 -17.89
C SER A 29 -11.18 -48.56 -19.17
N SER A 30 -9.88 -48.26 -19.09
CA SER A 30 -8.88 -48.92 -19.91
C SER A 30 -7.51 -48.89 -19.25
N SER A 31 -7.03 -50.08 -18.91
CA SER A 31 -5.63 -50.41 -18.64
C SER A 31 -4.70 -49.83 -19.69
N GLY A 32 -3.59 -49.25 -19.25
CA GLY A 32 -2.54 -48.73 -20.12
C GLY A 32 -1.18 -48.76 -19.41
N VAL A 33 -0.57 -49.94 -19.43
CA VAL A 33 0.87 -50.25 -19.45
C VAL A 33 1.83 -49.11 -19.05
N GLY A 34 2.58 -49.34 -17.98
CA GLY A 34 3.73 -48.55 -17.62
C GLY A 34 4.78 -48.54 -18.73
N THR A 35 5.32 -47.36 -19.02
CA THR A 35 6.54 -47.23 -19.82
C THR A 35 7.65 -46.69 -18.92
N THR A 36 8.72 -47.47 -18.91
CA THR A 36 10.01 -47.27 -18.25
C THR A 36 10.60 -45.89 -18.58
N GLY A 37 11.17 -45.25 -17.55
CA GLY A 37 11.82 -43.95 -17.67
C GLY A 37 12.94 -43.94 -18.71
N THR A 38 13.01 -42.85 -19.47
CA THR A 38 14.17 -42.52 -20.29
C THR A 38 15.24 -41.90 -19.38
N THR A 39 16.38 -42.59 -19.27
CA THR A 39 17.60 -42.04 -18.69
C THR A 39 18.00 -40.78 -19.46
N GLY A 40 18.01 -39.64 -18.78
CA GLY A 40 18.53 -38.40 -19.34
C GLY A 40 19.99 -38.55 -19.76
N THR A 41 20.33 -38.04 -20.92
CA THR A 41 21.68 -37.99 -21.48
C THR A 41 22.67 -37.34 -20.51
N ALA A 42 23.85 -37.95 -20.35
CA ALA A 42 24.94 -37.39 -19.56
C ALA A 42 25.33 -36.01 -20.12
N GLY A 43 25.33 -34.99 -19.25
CA GLY A 43 25.84 -33.67 -19.59
C GLY A 43 27.32 -33.73 -19.95
N THR A 44 27.72 -32.99 -20.98
CA THR A 44 29.11 -32.86 -21.40
C THR A 44 29.93 -32.17 -20.32
N THR A 45 31.05 -32.78 -19.92
CA THR A 45 32.04 -32.16 -19.03
C THR A 45 32.57 -30.89 -19.69
N GLY A 46 32.32 -29.74 -19.07
CA GLY A 46 32.86 -28.46 -19.51
C GLY A 46 34.38 -28.46 -19.51
N THR A 47 34.98 -27.81 -20.50
CA THR A 47 36.43 -27.62 -20.63
C THR A 47 37.00 -26.94 -19.39
N THR A 48 38.03 -27.53 -18.79
CA THR A 48 38.83 -26.93 -17.72
C THR A 48 39.39 -25.60 -18.19
N GLY A 49 38.95 -24.50 -17.57
CA GLY A 49 39.49 -23.17 -17.81
C GLY A 49 40.97 -23.10 -17.42
N THR A 50 41.75 -22.38 -18.20
CA THR A 50 43.16 -22.09 -17.96
C THR A 50 43.36 -21.47 -16.57
N THR A 51 44.30 -22.01 -15.80
CA THR A 51 44.76 -21.43 -14.52
C THR A 51 45.25 -20.01 -14.77
N GLY A 52 44.48 -19.03 -14.30
CA GLY A 52 44.88 -17.62 -14.30
C GLY A 52 46.10 -17.41 -13.40
N THR A 53 47.01 -16.56 -13.85
CA THR A 53 48.20 -16.11 -13.13
C THR A 53 47.86 -15.64 -11.72
N THR A 54 48.60 -16.13 -10.73
CA THR A 54 48.56 -15.70 -9.33
C THR A 54 48.72 -14.18 -9.24
N GLY A 55 47.64 -13.49 -8.90
CA GLY A 55 47.68 -12.07 -8.57
C GLY A 55 48.51 -11.82 -7.32
N THR A 56 49.23 -10.70 -7.31
CA THR A 56 50.01 -10.21 -6.17
C THR A 56 49.18 -10.18 -4.88
N THR A 57 49.73 -10.76 -3.81
CA THR A 57 49.18 -10.73 -2.46
C THR A 57 48.87 -9.29 -2.05
N GLY A 58 47.57 -8.98 -1.94
CA GLY A 58 47.12 -7.72 -1.35
C GLY A 58 47.55 -7.64 0.12
N THR A 59 47.86 -6.43 0.57
CA THR A 59 48.17 -6.09 1.97
C THR A 59 47.15 -6.71 2.92
N THR A 60 47.64 -7.43 3.92
CA THR A 60 46.85 -8.01 5.02
C THR A 60 45.94 -6.93 5.62
N GLY A 61 44.64 -7.04 5.33
CA GLY A 61 43.62 -6.25 6.02
C GLY A 61 43.69 -6.54 7.51
N THR A 62 43.49 -5.50 8.32
CA THR A 62 43.38 -5.59 9.78
C THR A 62 42.49 -6.76 10.17
N THR A 63 43.04 -7.69 10.95
CA THR A 63 42.34 -8.83 11.54
C THR A 63 41.08 -8.33 12.24
N GLY A 64 39.92 -8.66 11.67
CA GLY A 64 38.64 -8.46 12.34
C GLY A 64 38.67 -9.19 13.68
N ALA A 65 38.15 -8.55 14.72
CA ALA A 65 38.04 -9.12 16.05
C ALA A 65 37.48 -10.54 15.98
N ALA A 66 38.16 -11.49 16.64
CA ALA A 66 37.78 -12.88 16.68
C ALA A 66 36.32 -13.01 17.11
N SER A 67 35.48 -13.59 16.26
CA SER A 67 34.13 -14.00 16.61
C SER A 67 34.23 -15.10 17.65
N SER A 68 33.95 -14.78 18.91
CA SER A 68 33.81 -15.74 19.99
C SER A 68 32.60 -16.63 19.70
N SER A 69 32.85 -17.87 19.25
CA SER A 69 31.84 -18.92 19.18
C SER A 69 31.33 -19.26 20.58
N GLY A 70 30.01 -19.26 20.78
CA GLY A 70 29.38 -20.16 21.76
C GLY A 70 28.45 -19.58 22.83
N THR A 71 28.04 -18.32 22.76
CA THR A 71 26.79 -17.89 23.40
C THR A 71 25.77 -17.65 22.29
N THR A 72 24.62 -18.33 22.32
CA THR A 72 23.47 -18.00 21.48
C THR A 72 23.14 -16.54 21.74
N ALA A 73 23.67 -15.65 20.91
CA ALA A 73 23.52 -14.23 21.13
C ALA A 73 22.02 -13.93 21.10
N THR A 74 21.47 -13.58 22.26
CA THR A 74 20.23 -12.82 22.41
C THR A 74 20.45 -11.48 21.71
N GLY A 75 20.45 -11.53 20.38
CA GLY A 75 20.79 -10.41 19.53
C GLY A 75 19.53 -9.72 19.05
N LEU A 76 19.56 -8.39 19.03
CA LEU A 76 18.49 -7.63 18.40
C LEU A 76 18.50 -7.88 16.89
N SER A 77 17.31 -8.08 16.33
CA SER A 77 17.08 -8.18 14.89
C SER A 77 15.95 -7.27 14.46
N GLY A 78 15.80 -7.04 13.17
CA GLY A 78 14.65 -6.32 12.65
C GLY A 78 14.84 -5.86 11.23
N THR A 79 13.84 -5.14 10.74
CA THR A 79 13.80 -4.60 9.38
C THR A 79 13.77 -3.08 9.42
N VAL A 80 14.56 -2.46 8.55
CA VAL A 80 14.54 -1.02 8.29
C VAL A 80 13.90 -0.79 6.92
N ALA A 81 12.81 -0.02 6.89
CA ALA A 81 12.14 0.33 5.64
C ALA A 81 11.47 1.71 5.70
N ASP A 82 11.41 2.39 4.56
CA ASP A 82 10.73 3.68 4.39
C ASP A 82 9.63 3.64 3.31
N GLY A 83 9.04 2.46 3.11
CA GLY A 83 8.23 2.09 1.92
C GLY A 83 9.02 1.22 0.95
N LEU A 84 10.35 1.24 1.08
CA LEU A 84 11.25 0.22 0.53
C LEU A 84 12.24 -0.24 1.59
N ALA A 85 12.76 -1.44 1.41
CA ALA A 85 13.88 -1.96 2.17
C ALA A 85 15.08 -1.00 2.07
N MET A 86 15.57 -0.54 3.22
CA MET A 86 16.71 0.37 3.26
C MET A 86 18.02 -0.42 3.23
N ALA A 87 18.52 -0.72 2.03
CA ALA A 87 19.77 -1.46 1.85
C ALA A 87 21.01 -0.69 2.34
N LYS A 88 21.94 -1.41 2.99
CA LYS A 88 23.25 -0.88 3.47
C LYS A 88 23.15 0.35 4.38
N ALA A 89 22.01 0.57 5.04
CA ALA A 89 21.80 1.70 5.91
C ALA A 89 22.58 1.51 7.22
N LYS A 90 23.24 2.58 7.69
CA LYS A 90 24.04 2.56 8.92
C LYS A 90 23.12 2.61 10.13
N ILE A 91 23.37 1.73 11.09
CA ILE A 91 22.58 1.59 12.30
C ILE A 91 23.42 1.97 13.52
N THR A 92 22.88 2.85 14.35
CA THR A 92 23.48 3.23 15.65
C THR A 92 22.43 3.16 16.74
N VAL A 93 22.81 2.82 17.96
CA VAL A 93 21.92 2.89 19.13
C VAL A 93 22.55 3.74 20.21
N GLN A 94 21.78 4.69 20.73
CA GLN A 94 22.14 5.51 21.87
C GLN A 94 21.31 5.09 23.09
N SER A 95 21.97 4.70 24.18
CA SER A 95 21.33 4.38 25.46
C SER A 95 20.86 5.62 26.22
N ALA A 96 20.10 5.40 27.29
CA ALA A 96 19.62 6.47 28.18
C ALA A 96 20.74 7.34 28.80
N ASN A 97 21.94 6.78 29.01
CA ASN A 97 23.10 7.51 29.51
C ASN A 97 23.99 8.13 28.40
N GLY A 98 23.56 8.08 27.14
CA GLY A 98 24.24 8.69 26.01
C GLY A 98 25.29 7.82 25.32
N THR A 99 25.60 6.62 25.84
CA THR A 99 26.51 5.67 25.17
C THR A 99 25.96 5.30 23.81
N THR A 100 26.78 5.49 22.77
CA THR A 100 26.43 5.16 21.39
C THR A 100 27.18 3.92 20.94
N VAL A 101 26.48 2.96 20.35
CA VAL A 101 27.06 1.75 19.76
C VAL A 101 26.71 1.69 18.27
N ASP A 102 27.72 1.39 17.46
CA ASP A 102 27.54 1.09 16.03
C ASP A 102 27.08 -0.37 15.88
N MET A 103 25.91 -0.57 15.27
CA MET A 103 25.35 -1.90 15.03
C MET A 103 25.72 -2.45 13.65
N GLY A 104 26.49 -1.70 12.86
CA GLY A 104 26.82 -2.04 11.48
C GLY A 104 25.77 -1.53 10.49
N THR A 105 25.49 -2.33 9.47
CA THR A 105 24.60 -1.94 8.36
C THR A 105 23.55 -3.00 8.08
N THR A 106 22.41 -2.58 7.53
CA THR A 106 21.41 -3.51 6.98
C THR A 106 21.93 -4.27 5.74
N ASP A 107 21.35 -5.44 5.48
CA ASP A 107 21.52 -6.18 4.23
C ASP A 107 20.72 -5.55 3.06
N ASP A 108 20.70 -6.21 1.91
CA ASP A 108 19.99 -5.69 0.71
C ASP A 108 18.46 -5.73 0.85
N ASN A 109 17.94 -6.47 1.83
CA ASN A 109 16.52 -6.56 2.18
C ASN A 109 16.17 -5.63 3.36
N GLY A 110 17.07 -4.74 3.77
CA GLY A 110 16.87 -3.85 4.91
C GLY A 110 16.90 -4.57 6.26
N GLN A 111 17.32 -5.84 6.31
CA GLN A 111 17.34 -6.63 7.54
C GLN A 111 18.66 -6.43 8.30
N TYR A 112 18.59 -6.55 9.62
CA TYR A 112 19.76 -6.63 10.49
C TYR A 112 19.50 -7.70 11.57
N SER A 113 20.57 -8.35 12.07
CA SER A 113 20.42 -9.41 13.07
C SER A 113 21.68 -9.60 13.92
N GLY A 114 21.50 -10.29 15.05
CA GLY A 114 22.62 -10.78 15.87
C GLY A 114 23.34 -9.72 16.69
N PHE A 115 22.76 -8.52 16.86
CA PHE A 115 23.44 -7.46 17.58
C PHE A 115 23.35 -7.66 19.09
N ALA A 116 24.49 -7.85 19.74
CA ALA A 116 24.60 -7.91 21.19
C ALA A 116 24.94 -6.52 21.77
N PHE A 117 24.23 -6.13 22.82
CA PHE A 117 24.55 -4.92 23.57
C PHE A 117 25.75 -5.16 24.50
N PRO A 118 26.65 -4.17 24.67
CA PRO A 118 27.75 -4.29 25.61
C PRO A 118 27.22 -4.42 27.06
N PRO A 119 27.96 -5.09 27.96
CA PRO A 119 27.59 -5.15 29.37
C PRO A 119 27.37 -3.75 29.96
N GLY A 120 26.27 -3.57 30.70
CA GLY A 120 25.92 -2.29 31.32
C GLY A 120 25.23 -1.28 30.38
N PHE A 121 24.87 -1.67 29.15
CA PHE A 121 24.06 -0.84 28.27
C PHE A 121 22.68 -0.55 28.90
N GLN A 122 22.28 0.71 28.94
CA GLN A 122 21.04 1.13 29.60
C GLN A 122 19.89 1.32 28.62
N PHE A 123 18.71 0.89 29.03
CA PHE A 123 17.44 1.10 28.33
C PHE A 123 16.56 2.10 29.12
N PRO A 124 15.66 2.86 28.47
CA PRO A 124 15.37 2.84 27.03
C PRO A 124 16.53 3.34 26.17
N ALA A 125 16.53 2.91 24.91
CA ALA A 125 17.54 3.31 23.94
C ALA A 125 16.88 3.81 22.66
N VAL A 126 17.53 4.73 21.95
CA VAL A 126 17.10 5.21 20.63
C VAL A 126 18.00 4.58 19.58
N MET A 127 17.38 3.78 18.74
CA MET A 127 17.99 3.26 17.53
C MET A 127 17.82 4.30 16.42
N SER A 128 18.90 4.68 15.76
CA SER A 128 18.92 5.64 14.66
C SER A 128 19.52 4.99 13.42
N VAL A 129 18.84 5.13 12.29
CA VAL A 129 19.27 4.58 11.00
C VAL A 129 19.50 5.71 10.01
N THR A 130 20.71 5.79 9.48
CA THR A 130 21.10 6.75 8.45
C THR A 130 21.16 6.03 7.10
N ARG A 131 20.49 6.59 6.10
CA ARG A 131 20.49 6.06 4.73
C ARG A 131 21.91 6.00 4.16
N ALA A 132 22.18 5.00 3.33
CA ALA A 132 23.41 4.97 2.52
C ALA A 132 23.45 6.10 1.48
N VAL A 133 22.27 6.47 0.95
CA VAL A 133 22.10 7.52 -0.06
C VAL A 133 20.96 8.45 0.36
N GLY A 134 21.20 9.77 0.28
CA GLY A 134 20.23 10.81 0.60
C GLY A 134 20.32 11.34 2.04
N THR A 135 19.42 12.25 2.39
CA THR A 135 19.36 12.88 3.71
C THR A 135 18.15 12.36 4.48
N GLY A 136 18.37 11.72 5.62
CA GLY A 136 17.29 11.28 6.49
C GLY A 136 17.77 10.31 7.54
N VAL A 137 17.27 10.49 8.77
CA VAL A 137 17.50 9.58 9.89
C VAL A 137 16.13 9.10 10.36
N LEU A 138 15.90 7.79 10.30
CA LEU A 138 14.77 7.16 10.98
C LEU A 138 15.21 6.77 12.39
N ARG A 139 14.30 6.89 13.36
CA ARG A 139 14.54 6.55 14.75
C ARG A 139 13.44 5.65 15.28
N SER A 140 13.80 4.77 16.20
CA SER A 140 12.86 3.94 16.95
C SER A 140 13.34 3.80 18.38
N ILE A 141 12.41 3.70 19.33
CA ILE A 141 12.73 3.47 20.74
C ILE A 141 12.74 1.96 21.01
N ILE A 142 13.80 1.50 21.66
CA ILE A 142 13.91 0.17 22.24
C ILE A 142 13.62 0.34 23.75
N PRO A 143 12.42 -0.02 24.23
CA PRO A 143 11.98 0.34 25.58
C PRO A 143 12.71 -0.44 26.68
N SER A 144 13.17 -1.65 26.38
CA SER A 144 13.80 -2.57 27.33
C SER A 144 14.85 -3.43 26.63
N GLN A 145 15.71 -4.07 27.42
CA GLN A 145 16.71 -4.98 26.90
C GLN A 145 16.04 -6.10 26.10
N PRO A 146 16.41 -6.30 24.82
CA PRO A 146 15.72 -7.26 24.00
C PRO A 146 15.98 -8.69 24.46
N GLY A 147 14.91 -9.48 24.55
CA GLY A 147 14.99 -10.91 24.78
C GLY A 147 15.43 -11.68 23.52
N THR A 148 15.59 -12.99 23.66
CA THR A 148 15.89 -13.88 22.52
C THR A 148 14.76 -13.79 21.47
N GLY A 149 15.12 -13.44 20.23
CA GLY A 149 14.17 -13.37 19.12
C GLY A 149 13.30 -12.10 19.08
N GLN A 150 13.60 -11.09 19.90
CA GLN A 150 12.88 -9.82 19.84
C GLN A 150 13.29 -9.03 18.59
N SER A 151 12.29 -8.51 17.87
CA SER A 151 12.52 -7.61 16.74
C SER A 151 12.33 -6.15 17.13
N ALA A 152 13.15 -5.24 16.57
CA ALA A 152 12.96 -3.80 16.65
C ALA A 152 12.99 -3.18 15.25
N ASN A 153 11.84 -3.18 14.60
CA ASN A 153 11.74 -2.59 13.28
C ASN A 153 11.85 -1.06 13.30
N ILE A 154 12.37 -0.53 12.20
CA ILE A 154 12.53 0.91 12.00
C ILE A 154 11.84 1.30 10.71
N ASN A 155 10.83 2.15 10.84
CA ASN A 155 10.05 2.64 9.73
C ASN A 155 9.43 4.00 10.05
N PRO A 156 8.81 4.70 9.08
CA PRO A 156 8.20 6.00 9.31
C PRO A 156 7.16 6.02 10.43
N ILE A 157 6.47 4.90 10.69
CA ILE A 157 5.48 4.80 11.77
C ILE A 157 6.17 4.75 13.13
N THR A 158 7.20 3.91 13.30
CA THR A 158 7.98 3.88 14.55
C THR A 158 8.75 5.18 14.79
N GLN A 159 9.16 5.87 13.71
CA GLN A 159 9.75 7.22 13.75
C GLN A 159 8.76 8.29 14.20
N ALA A 160 7.54 8.29 13.67
CA ALA A 160 6.49 9.22 14.06
C ALA A 160 6.15 9.08 15.55
N ILE A 161 5.99 7.84 16.01
CA ILE A 161 5.74 7.52 17.42
C ILE A 161 6.91 7.97 18.30
N THR A 162 8.14 7.67 17.87
CA THR A 162 9.35 8.12 18.57
C THR A 162 9.41 9.63 18.68
N SER A 163 9.04 10.36 17.63
CA SER A 163 9.07 11.83 17.60
C SER A 163 7.99 12.46 18.50
N GLN A 164 6.83 11.82 18.61
CA GLN A 164 5.76 12.27 19.52
C GLN A 164 6.11 12.01 20.99
N ILE A 165 6.76 10.88 21.27
CA ILE A 165 7.07 10.45 22.64
C ILE A 165 8.37 11.07 23.15
N LEU A 166 9.36 11.26 22.27
CA LEU A 166 10.65 11.87 22.56
C LEU A 166 10.89 13.07 21.62
N PRO A 167 10.23 14.22 21.89
CA PRO A 167 10.43 15.44 21.12
C PRO A 167 11.90 15.86 21.10
N THR A 168 12.33 16.52 20.02
CA THR A 168 13.67 17.08 19.87
C THR A 168 14.08 17.87 21.12
N GLY A 169 15.21 17.50 21.74
CA GLY A 169 15.72 18.13 22.97
C GLY A 169 15.36 17.40 24.27
N SER A 170 14.48 16.38 24.22
CA SER A 170 14.16 15.53 25.36
C SER A 170 15.29 14.53 25.65
N THR A 171 15.49 14.19 26.93
CA THR A 171 16.44 13.14 27.32
C THR A 171 15.77 11.77 27.37
N LEU A 172 16.48 10.72 26.97
CA LEU A 172 15.98 9.36 27.12
C LEU A 172 15.73 8.95 28.58
N ALA A 173 16.51 9.49 29.51
CA ALA A 173 16.39 9.21 30.93
C ALA A 173 15.06 9.66 31.55
N SER A 174 14.36 10.62 30.94
CA SER A 174 13.03 11.07 31.38
C SER A 174 11.88 10.27 30.79
N LEU A 175 12.18 9.26 29.95
CA LEU A 175 11.15 8.44 29.33
C LEU A 175 10.65 7.39 30.31
N ASP A 176 9.39 7.54 30.75
CA ASP A 176 8.75 6.53 31.57
C ASP A 176 8.45 5.26 30.76
N VAL A 177 9.24 4.22 31.00
CA VAL A 177 9.09 2.89 30.41
C VAL A 177 8.56 1.86 31.41
N THR A 178 8.42 2.22 32.68
CA THR A 178 8.22 1.29 33.81
C THR A 178 6.83 1.32 34.42
N ASP A 179 5.99 2.30 34.11
CA ASP A 179 4.69 2.41 34.76
C ASP A 179 3.77 1.21 34.49
N GLY A 180 3.22 0.65 35.58
CA GLY A 180 2.17 -0.38 35.57
C GLY A 180 0.88 0.03 34.85
N ASP A 181 0.77 1.31 34.48
CA ASP A 181 -0.26 1.83 33.59
C ASP A 181 0.06 1.67 32.10
N GLY A 182 1.20 1.10 31.71
CA GLY A 182 1.50 0.64 30.34
C GLY A 182 2.65 1.35 29.60
N GLY A 183 3.38 2.26 30.25
CA GLY A 183 4.65 2.85 29.75
C GLY A 183 4.66 3.33 28.27
N PHE A 184 5.85 3.29 27.66
CA PHE A 184 6.06 3.59 26.23
C PHE A 184 5.15 2.77 25.30
N ALA A 185 5.00 1.47 25.58
CA ALA A 185 4.22 0.57 24.71
C ALA A 185 2.74 0.99 24.62
N LYS A 186 2.14 1.42 25.73
CA LYS A 186 0.76 1.95 25.72
C LYS A 186 0.68 3.27 24.97
N LYS A 187 1.62 4.20 25.17
CA LYS A 187 1.63 5.46 24.40
C LYS A 187 1.75 5.20 22.90
N ALA A 188 2.68 4.32 22.50
CA ALA A 188 2.86 3.89 21.13
C ALA A 188 1.58 3.25 20.56
N LYS A 189 0.97 2.34 21.32
CA LYS A 189 -0.32 1.73 20.98
C LYS A 189 -1.44 2.76 20.84
N THR A 190 -1.55 3.72 21.75
CA THR A 190 -2.53 4.81 21.67
C THR A 190 -2.32 5.63 20.41
N VAL A 191 -1.09 6.01 20.07
CA VAL A 191 -0.80 6.76 18.83
C VAL A 191 -1.22 5.97 17.59
N VAL A 192 -0.84 4.69 17.50
CA VAL A 192 -1.24 3.81 16.38
C VAL A 192 -2.75 3.63 16.31
N GLN A 193 -3.41 3.42 17.45
CA GLN A 193 -4.86 3.17 17.50
C GLN A 193 -5.67 4.45 17.28
N THR A 194 -5.16 5.62 17.63
CA THR A 194 -5.79 6.90 17.26
C THR A 194 -5.66 7.11 15.76
N ALA A 195 -4.46 6.91 15.21
CA ALA A 195 -4.20 7.14 13.79
C ALA A 195 -4.86 6.11 12.88
N PHE A 196 -4.81 4.82 13.19
CA PHE A 196 -5.32 3.72 12.35
C PHE A 196 -6.53 3.00 12.94
N GLY A 197 -7.01 3.37 14.12
CA GLY A 197 -8.12 2.67 14.78
C GLY A 197 -7.66 1.49 15.63
N SER A 198 -8.57 1.01 16.48
CA SER A 198 -8.31 -0.06 17.44
C SER A 198 -7.84 -1.38 16.81
N ALA A 199 -8.13 -1.56 15.51
CA ALA A 199 -7.81 -2.74 14.73
C ALA A 199 -6.32 -2.94 14.46
N ILE A 200 -5.48 -1.91 14.51
CA ILE A 200 -4.05 -2.05 14.19
C ILE A 200 -3.23 -1.99 15.48
N ASP A 201 -2.42 -3.01 15.73
CA ASP A 201 -1.50 -3.03 16.88
C ASP A 201 -0.15 -2.41 16.50
N TYR A 202 0.47 -1.73 17.47
CA TYR A 202 1.81 -1.18 17.34
C TYR A 202 2.85 -2.28 17.06
N ASP A 203 2.67 -3.47 17.63
CA ASP A 203 3.61 -4.59 17.45
C ASP A 203 3.73 -5.04 15.98
N THR A 204 2.71 -4.79 15.15
CA THR A 204 2.76 -5.02 13.71
C THR A 204 3.88 -4.19 13.04
N PHE A 205 4.18 -3.00 13.56
CA PHE A 205 5.21 -2.13 13.03
C PHE A 205 6.55 -2.24 13.75
N ALA A 206 6.55 -2.61 15.03
CA ALA A 206 7.74 -2.52 15.87
C ALA A 206 8.32 -3.88 16.28
N GLY A 207 7.46 -4.81 16.71
CA GLY A 207 7.88 -6.03 17.40
C GLY A 207 7.83 -7.31 16.56
N LYS A 208 7.07 -7.32 15.46
CA LYS A 208 6.93 -8.49 14.58
C LYS A 208 7.86 -8.36 13.37
N PRO A 209 8.65 -9.39 13.02
CA PRO A 209 9.37 -9.39 11.75
C PRO A 209 8.40 -9.11 10.59
N PHE A 210 8.76 -8.16 9.71
CA PHE A 210 8.02 -7.95 8.47
C PHE A 210 8.97 -7.98 7.29
N LYS A 211 8.45 -8.41 6.14
CA LYS A 211 9.18 -8.30 4.88
C LYS A 211 8.88 -6.91 4.30
N ALA A 212 9.91 -6.08 4.21
CA ALA A 212 9.87 -4.83 3.44
C ALA A 212 10.01 -5.13 1.95
N ARG A 213 9.34 -4.36 1.10
CA ARG A 213 9.48 -4.48 -0.35
C ARG A 213 10.85 -4.00 -0.81
N THR A 214 11.55 -4.79 -1.61
CA THR A 214 12.76 -4.35 -2.34
C THR A 214 12.40 -3.74 -3.69
N ALA A 215 13.31 -2.98 -4.31
CA ALA A 215 13.10 -2.45 -5.66
C ALA A 215 12.90 -3.55 -6.73
N SER A 216 13.39 -4.77 -6.46
CA SER A 216 13.21 -5.94 -7.32
C SER A 216 11.96 -6.76 -7.01
N ASP A 217 11.31 -6.52 -5.87
CA ASP A 217 10.15 -7.30 -5.48
C ASP A 217 8.95 -6.95 -6.36
N SER A 218 8.62 -7.87 -7.25
CA SER A 218 7.36 -7.81 -7.97
C SER A 218 6.17 -8.08 -7.03
N LYS A 219 6.33 -8.73 -5.89
CA LYS A 219 5.25 -8.90 -4.92
C LYS A 219 5.88 -8.96 -3.53
N ALA A 220 5.14 -8.48 -2.54
CA ALA A 220 5.40 -8.66 -1.11
C ALA A 220 6.15 -7.54 -0.40
N GLY A 221 5.35 -6.60 0.12
CA GLY A 221 5.47 -6.10 1.49
C GLY A 221 4.42 -6.75 2.40
N GLY A 222 4.60 -6.75 3.73
CA GLY A 222 3.52 -7.05 4.70
C GLY A 222 2.44 -5.96 4.76
N LEU A 223 1.43 -6.08 5.64
CA LEU A 223 0.47 -4.97 5.83
C LEU A 223 1.19 -3.72 6.34
N ALA A 224 2.19 -3.88 7.22
CA ALA A 224 2.99 -2.77 7.72
C ALA A 224 3.61 -1.93 6.59
N ASP A 225 4.25 -2.60 5.64
CA ASP A 225 4.88 -1.99 4.46
C ASP A 225 3.83 -1.29 3.57
N THR A 226 2.71 -1.99 3.32
CA THR A 226 1.59 -1.45 2.54
C THR A 226 0.99 -0.20 3.20
N LEU A 227 0.90 -0.15 4.52
CA LEU A 227 0.39 1.02 5.23
C LEU A 227 1.35 2.21 5.15
N ILE A 228 2.66 1.95 5.18
CA ILE A 228 3.69 2.98 4.97
C ILE A 228 3.59 3.53 3.54
N ASP A 229 3.47 2.66 2.54
CA ASP A 229 3.28 3.06 1.13
C ASP A 229 1.98 3.85 0.93
N THR A 230 0.91 3.41 1.59
CA THR A 230 -0.39 4.09 1.55
C THR A 230 -0.27 5.51 2.10
N LEU A 231 0.38 5.68 3.25
CA LEU A 231 0.64 6.99 3.86
C LEU A 231 1.48 7.88 2.94
N ALA A 232 2.60 7.37 2.43
CA ALA A 232 3.48 8.12 1.52
C ALA A 232 2.74 8.60 0.28
N GLY A 233 1.77 7.81 -0.19
CA GLY A 233 0.94 8.15 -1.33
C GLY A 233 -0.21 9.11 -1.05
N MET A 234 -0.60 9.34 0.21
CA MET A 234 -1.70 10.26 0.53
C MET A 234 -1.36 11.70 0.17
N ASP A 235 -0.14 12.13 0.50
CA ASP A 235 0.37 13.47 0.23
C ASP A 235 1.87 13.38 -0.07
N SER A 236 2.22 13.46 -1.35
CA SER A 236 3.60 13.39 -1.81
C SER A 236 4.47 14.58 -1.36
N THR A 237 3.86 15.62 -0.78
CA THR A 237 4.58 16.80 -0.26
C THR A 237 4.92 16.66 1.23
N ARG A 238 4.29 15.70 1.92
CA ARG A 238 4.48 15.45 3.35
C ARG A 238 5.15 14.10 3.56
N LYS A 239 5.90 13.98 4.64
CA LYS A 239 6.46 12.69 5.01
C LYS A 239 5.39 11.83 5.67
N PRO A 240 5.45 10.49 5.55
CA PRO A 240 4.50 9.60 6.22
C PRO A 240 4.40 9.85 7.73
N GLU A 241 5.52 10.19 8.37
CA GLU A 241 5.55 10.51 9.80
C GLU A 241 4.76 11.79 10.16
N ASP A 242 4.76 12.79 9.28
CA ASP A 242 4.03 14.04 9.49
C ASP A 242 2.52 13.80 9.31
N ILE A 243 2.14 12.97 8.34
CA ILE A 243 0.74 12.57 8.11
C ILE A 243 0.23 11.79 9.31
N LEU A 244 1.03 10.84 9.82
CA LEU A 244 0.67 10.08 11.01
C LEU A 244 0.57 10.97 12.26
N ALA A 245 1.49 11.93 12.42
CA ALA A 245 1.43 12.87 13.53
C ALA A 245 0.14 13.70 13.52
N SER A 246 -0.27 14.22 12.35
CA SER A 246 -1.57 14.88 12.22
C SER A 246 -2.74 13.94 12.54
N ALA A 247 -2.67 12.68 12.08
CA ALA A 247 -3.73 11.72 12.34
C ALA A 247 -3.84 11.26 13.79
N ALA A 248 -2.73 11.32 14.54
CA ALA A 248 -2.71 11.04 15.96
C ALA A 248 -3.10 12.26 16.82
N ASP A 249 -3.08 13.47 16.26
CA ASP A 249 -3.45 14.68 16.98
C ASP A 249 -4.97 14.80 17.10
N SER A 250 -5.50 14.38 18.26
CA SER A 250 -6.92 14.52 18.60
C SER A 250 -7.47 15.95 18.52
N LYS A 251 -6.59 16.97 18.49
CA LYS A 251 -6.97 18.38 18.37
C LYS A 251 -7.06 18.85 16.93
N ASP A 252 -6.58 18.08 15.95
CA ASP A 252 -6.69 18.43 14.53
C ASP A 252 -8.10 18.05 14.02
N PRO A 253 -9.00 19.03 13.80
CA PRO A 253 -10.36 18.74 13.34
C PRO A 253 -10.39 18.16 11.92
N ALA A 254 -9.34 18.38 11.11
CA ALA A 254 -9.22 17.82 9.78
C ALA A 254 -9.04 16.29 9.82
N VAL A 255 -8.60 15.75 10.97
CA VAL A 255 -8.39 14.31 11.17
C VAL A 255 -9.19 13.78 12.37
N SER A 256 -10.40 14.31 12.58
CA SER A 256 -11.33 13.91 13.66
C SER A 256 -11.73 12.42 13.68
N LYS A 257 -11.19 11.59 12.78
CA LYS A 257 -11.41 10.15 12.70
C LYS A 257 -10.11 9.46 12.34
N SER A 258 -9.93 8.23 12.84
CA SER A 258 -8.88 7.32 12.39
C SER A 258 -8.78 7.28 10.86
N LEU A 259 -7.56 7.23 10.33
CA LEU A 259 -7.26 7.03 8.91
C LEU A 259 -8.03 5.84 8.35
N MET A 260 -8.16 4.76 9.11
CA MET A 260 -8.92 3.59 8.67
C MET A 260 -10.43 3.86 8.58
N SER A 261 -10.95 4.86 9.26
CA SER A 261 -12.35 5.30 9.08
C SER A 261 -12.51 6.25 7.89
N ASN A 262 -11.42 6.76 7.33
CA ASN A 262 -11.43 7.61 6.15
C ASN A 262 -11.53 6.74 4.88
N PRO A 263 -12.62 6.82 4.11
CA PRO A 263 -12.76 5.99 2.91
C PRO A 263 -11.72 6.29 1.83
N ALA A 264 -11.17 7.50 1.78
CA ALA A 264 -10.05 7.83 0.89
C ALA A 264 -8.82 6.98 1.19
N PHE A 265 -8.49 6.85 2.48
CA PHE A 265 -7.41 6.00 2.93
C PHE A 265 -7.69 4.53 2.62
N GLN A 266 -8.90 4.04 2.92
CA GLN A 266 -9.31 2.65 2.61
C GLN A 266 -9.20 2.33 1.11
N ALA A 267 -9.66 3.23 0.24
CA ALA A 267 -9.56 3.07 -1.20
C ALA A 267 -8.10 3.01 -1.66
N ARG A 268 -7.24 3.86 -1.09
CA ARG A 268 -5.82 3.86 -1.42
C ARG A 268 -5.08 2.63 -0.91
N LEU A 269 -5.38 2.19 0.32
CA LEU A 269 -4.85 0.95 0.87
C LEU A 269 -5.23 -0.25 0.00
N ALA A 270 -6.49 -0.35 -0.41
CA ALA A 270 -6.92 -1.40 -1.32
C ALA A 270 -6.20 -1.32 -2.67
N GLY A 271 -6.05 -0.11 -3.23
CA GLY A 271 -5.30 0.11 -4.46
C GLY A 271 -3.85 -0.37 -4.36
N GLU A 272 -3.18 -0.05 -3.25
CA GLU A 272 -1.79 -0.48 -3.01
C GLU A 272 -1.69 -2.01 -2.84
N LEU A 273 -2.63 -2.64 -2.14
CA LEU A 273 -2.62 -4.10 -2.02
C LEU A 273 -2.79 -4.79 -3.38
N ILE A 274 -3.69 -4.28 -4.22
CA ILE A 274 -3.88 -4.79 -5.59
C ILE A 274 -2.67 -4.49 -6.47
N SER A 275 -2.05 -3.31 -6.36
CA SER A 275 -0.84 -2.92 -7.12
C SER A 275 0.33 -3.85 -6.82
N GLN A 276 0.42 -4.33 -5.58
CA GLN A 276 1.37 -5.37 -5.14
C GLN A 276 1.02 -6.79 -5.64
N GLY A 277 -0.01 -6.94 -6.47
CA GLY A 277 -0.41 -8.20 -7.09
C GLY A 277 -1.10 -9.16 -6.13
N ARG A 278 -1.75 -8.64 -5.08
CA ARG A 278 -2.59 -9.41 -4.16
C ARG A 278 -4.02 -9.46 -4.71
N PRO A 279 -4.65 -10.62 -4.84
CA PRO A 279 -6.06 -10.71 -5.21
C PRO A 279 -6.95 -10.16 -4.09
N ALA A 280 -8.17 -9.72 -4.41
CA ALA A 280 -9.06 -9.13 -3.41
C ALA A 280 -9.43 -10.10 -2.27
N GLY A 281 -9.45 -11.40 -2.56
CA GLY A 281 -9.66 -12.44 -1.54
C GLY A 281 -8.57 -12.45 -0.46
N ASP A 282 -7.32 -12.18 -0.83
CA ASP A 282 -6.18 -12.18 0.10
C ASP A 282 -6.12 -10.91 0.94
N VAL A 283 -6.61 -9.78 0.40
CA VAL A 283 -6.68 -8.49 1.11
C VAL A 283 -7.43 -8.64 2.43
N LYS A 284 -8.59 -9.31 2.39
CA LYS A 284 -9.40 -9.56 3.59
C LYS A 284 -8.63 -10.39 4.61
N THR A 285 -8.00 -11.48 4.16
CA THR A 285 -7.25 -12.40 5.01
C THR A 285 -6.04 -11.72 5.64
N MET A 286 -5.32 -10.88 4.88
CA MET A 286 -4.17 -10.12 5.35
C MET A 286 -4.55 -9.12 6.44
N ILE A 287 -5.58 -8.31 6.18
CA ILE A 287 -6.06 -7.35 7.17
C ILE A 287 -6.55 -8.11 8.41
N GLN A 288 -7.22 -9.26 8.27
CA GLN A 288 -7.66 -10.08 9.42
C GLN A 288 -6.50 -10.69 10.21
N ALA A 289 -5.44 -11.14 9.53
CA ALA A 289 -4.30 -11.78 10.19
C ALA A 289 -3.47 -10.78 11.02
N GLU A 290 -3.43 -9.53 10.57
CA GLU A 290 -2.62 -8.49 11.20
C GLU A 290 -3.44 -7.52 12.06
N ALA A 291 -4.76 -7.50 11.91
CA ALA A 291 -5.65 -6.70 12.75
C ALA A 291 -5.99 -7.42 14.07
N VAL A 292 -5.93 -6.67 15.17
CA VAL A 292 -6.51 -7.06 16.46
C VAL A 292 -8.03 -6.88 16.35
N GLY A 293 -8.79 -7.94 16.62
CA GLY A 293 -10.24 -7.97 16.38
C GLY A 293 -11.02 -6.80 17.00
N GLY A 294 -12.09 -6.35 16.33
CA GLY A 294 -12.94 -5.23 16.77
C GLY A 294 -14.11 -4.97 15.82
N ALA A 295 -15.09 -4.18 16.26
CA ALA A 295 -16.27 -3.83 15.45
C ALA A 295 -15.89 -2.98 14.23
N ASP A 296 -14.96 -2.03 14.39
CA ASP A 296 -14.44 -1.17 13.32
C ASP A 296 -13.77 -1.98 12.21
N THR A 297 -13.16 -3.11 12.57
CA THR A 297 -12.49 -4.02 11.65
C THR A 297 -13.48 -4.62 10.65
N THR A 298 -14.74 -4.86 11.02
CA THR A 298 -15.73 -5.50 10.12
C THR A 298 -16.14 -4.59 8.97
N ALA A 299 -16.47 -3.32 9.27
CA ALA A 299 -16.80 -2.34 8.23
C ALA A 299 -15.57 -2.01 7.37
N LEU A 300 -14.40 -1.89 8.00
CA LEU A 300 -13.12 -1.69 7.30
C LEU A 300 -12.84 -2.84 6.33
N LEU A 301 -12.97 -4.09 6.77
CA LEU A 301 -12.77 -5.28 5.95
C LEU A 301 -13.75 -5.32 4.78
N ALA A 302 -15.02 -5.02 5.03
CA ALA A 302 -16.05 -5.01 3.99
C ALA A 302 -15.74 -3.96 2.90
N ASN A 303 -15.45 -2.72 3.31
CA ASN A 303 -15.16 -1.64 2.38
C ASN A 303 -13.85 -1.88 1.62
N THR A 304 -12.76 -2.22 2.33
CA THR A 304 -11.44 -2.45 1.73
C THR A 304 -11.47 -3.63 0.77
N ALA A 305 -12.18 -4.71 1.09
CA ALA A 305 -12.38 -5.84 0.18
C ALA A 305 -13.22 -5.44 -1.05
N ALA A 306 -14.25 -4.60 -0.89
CA ALA A 306 -15.05 -4.10 -2.01
C ALA A 306 -14.23 -3.19 -2.94
N TYR A 307 -13.40 -2.30 -2.39
CA TYR A 307 -12.42 -1.52 -3.15
C TYR A 307 -11.46 -2.44 -3.91
N ALA A 308 -10.85 -3.39 -3.20
CA ALA A 308 -9.90 -4.33 -3.79
C ALA A 308 -10.53 -5.12 -4.93
N LYS A 309 -11.76 -5.61 -4.77
CA LYS A 309 -12.48 -6.33 -5.82
C LYS A 309 -12.78 -5.45 -7.03
N SER A 310 -13.17 -4.20 -6.79
CA SER A 310 -13.43 -3.24 -7.89
C SER A 310 -12.14 -2.93 -8.67
N PHE A 311 -11.02 -2.75 -7.97
CA PHE A 311 -9.71 -2.59 -8.61
C PHE A 311 -9.26 -3.85 -9.35
N GLU A 312 -9.49 -5.03 -8.79
CA GLU A 312 -9.20 -6.32 -9.44
C GLU A 312 -10.04 -6.52 -10.72
N ASP A 313 -11.29 -6.07 -10.74
CA ASP A 313 -12.14 -6.12 -11.93
C ASP A 313 -11.67 -5.16 -13.02
N VAL A 314 -11.23 -3.96 -12.63
CA VAL A 314 -10.57 -3.02 -13.55
C VAL A 314 -9.26 -3.60 -14.06
N TYR A 315 -8.46 -4.17 -13.16
CA TYR A 315 -7.18 -4.82 -13.48
C TYR A 315 -7.38 -5.92 -14.51
N THR A 316 -8.27 -6.88 -14.25
CA THR A 316 -8.55 -8.02 -15.13
C THR A 316 -9.06 -7.56 -16.49
N SER A 317 -9.95 -6.55 -16.51
CA SER A 317 -10.48 -6.00 -17.76
C SER A 317 -9.42 -5.25 -18.57
N ALA A 318 -8.51 -4.53 -17.91
CA ALA A 318 -7.46 -3.75 -18.57
C ALA A 318 -6.31 -4.63 -19.07
N VAL A 319 -5.87 -5.64 -18.30
CA VAL A 319 -4.80 -6.57 -18.69
C VAL A 319 -5.10 -7.28 -20.00
N GLY A 320 -6.35 -7.73 -20.19
CA GLY A 320 -6.78 -8.43 -21.41
C GLY A 320 -6.72 -7.57 -22.66
N GLU A 321 -6.75 -6.25 -22.49
CA GLU A 321 -6.81 -5.26 -23.58
C GLU A 321 -5.45 -4.55 -23.80
N MET A 322 -4.52 -4.67 -22.85
CA MET A 322 -3.19 -4.05 -22.92
C MET A 322 -2.22 -4.88 -23.75
N THR A 323 -1.42 -4.20 -24.57
CA THR A 323 -0.27 -4.76 -25.28
C THR A 323 1.04 -4.36 -24.58
N GLY A 324 2.14 -5.08 -24.81
CA GLY A 324 3.44 -4.82 -24.16
C GLY A 324 3.90 -5.95 -23.23
N SER A 325 5.09 -5.77 -22.63
CA SER A 325 5.64 -6.71 -21.64
C SER A 325 4.84 -6.70 -20.34
N ASP A 326 4.88 -7.79 -19.57
CA ASP A 326 4.17 -7.89 -18.28
C ASP A 326 4.56 -6.77 -17.32
N SER A 327 5.84 -6.37 -17.31
CA SER A 327 6.33 -5.23 -16.53
C SER A 327 5.69 -3.89 -16.96
N GLN A 328 5.52 -3.67 -18.27
CA GLN A 328 4.88 -2.45 -18.78
C GLN A 328 3.38 -2.42 -18.53
N LYS A 329 2.69 -3.56 -18.74
CA LYS A 329 1.27 -3.70 -18.41
C LYS A 329 1.06 -3.41 -16.94
N ARG A 330 1.88 -4.02 -16.09
CA ARG A 330 1.85 -3.82 -14.65
C ARG A 330 2.10 -2.37 -14.24
N ALA A 331 3.18 -1.73 -14.69
CA ALA A 331 3.44 -0.33 -14.37
C ALA A 331 2.26 0.58 -14.80
N SER A 332 1.66 0.26 -15.95
CA SER A 332 0.48 0.99 -16.42
C SER A 332 -0.75 0.77 -15.53
N LEU A 333 -0.92 -0.46 -15.04
CA LEU A 333 -2.00 -0.84 -14.14
C LEU A 333 -1.82 -0.24 -12.75
N GLU A 334 -0.61 -0.20 -12.21
CA GLU A 334 -0.29 0.45 -10.93
C GLU A 334 -0.68 1.93 -11.00
N SER A 335 -0.30 2.62 -12.08
CA SER A 335 -0.68 4.02 -12.29
C SER A 335 -2.19 4.22 -12.41
N ILE A 336 -2.88 3.31 -13.10
CA ILE A 336 -4.34 3.29 -13.26
C ILE A 336 -5.04 3.10 -11.92
N VAL A 337 -4.61 2.12 -11.12
CA VAL A 337 -5.17 1.79 -9.81
C VAL A 337 -4.93 2.93 -8.83
N GLU A 338 -3.72 3.48 -8.80
CA GLU A 338 -3.37 4.62 -7.96
C GLU A 338 -4.24 5.84 -8.32
N SER A 339 -4.41 6.12 -9.62
CA SER A 339 -5.20 7.26 -10.07
C SER A 339 -6.69 7.08 -9.78
N ALA A 340 -7.20 5.87 -9.94
CA ALA A 340 -8.57 5.53 -9.58
C ALA A 340 -8.79 5.64 -8.05
N ALA A 341 -7.84 5.18 -7.24
CA ALA A 341 -7.88 5.31 -5.79
C ALA A 341 -7.88 6.79 -5.35
N VAL A 342 -7.03 7.63 -5.93
CA VAL A 342 -7.02 9.08 -5.66
C VAL A 342 -8.32 9.75 -6.09
N ALA A 343 -8.87 9.38 -7.26
CA ALA A 343 -10.12 9.93 -7.73
C ALA A 343 -11.27 9.57 -6.78
N VAL A 344 -11.42 8.29 -6.43
CA VAL A 344 -12.41 7.81 -5.46
C VAL A 344 -12.25 8.52 -4.11
N ALA A 345 -11.03 8.62 -3.61
CA ALA A 345 -10.71 9.33 -2.37
C ALA A 345 -11.26 10.76 -2.33
N LYS A 346 -10.96 11.56 -3.36
CA LYS A 346 -11.43 12.95 -3.48
C LYS A 346 -12.95 13.05 -3.56
N ILE A 347 -13.61 12.10 -4.23
CA ILE A 347 -15.07 12.06 -4.35
C ILE A 347 -15.71 11.85 -2.99
N VAL A 348 -15.18 10.90 -2.22
CA VAL A 348 -15.71 10.57 -0.90
C VAL A 348 -15.50 11.73 0.07
N GLU A 349 -14.29 12.30 0.10
CA GLU A 349 -13.95 13.44 0.95
C GLU A 349 -14.92 14.61 0.72
N LYS A 350 -15.18 14.96 -0.54
CA LYS A 350 -16.03 16.10 -0.90
C LYS A 350 -17.52 15.90 -0.63
N LYS A 351 -18.03 14.67 -0.76
CA LYS A 351 -19.47 14.38 -0.60
C LYS A 351 -19.86 14.09 0.85
N GLY A 352 -18.90 14.02 1.78
CA GLY A 352 -19.17 13.74 3.19
C GLY A 352 -19.87 12.39 3.40
N VAL A 353 -19.52 11.38 2.60
CA VAL A 353 -20.21 10.08 2.60
C VAL A 353 -19.92 9.37 3.92
N THR A 354 -20.92 9.29 4.79
CA THR A 354 -20.85 8.58 6.07
C THR A 354 -21.70 7.30 6.00
N GLY A 355 -21.07 6.13 5.92
CA GLY A 355 -21.76 4.83 6.00
C GLY A 355 -21.41 3.86 4.86
N GLY A 356 -21.42 2.56 5.15
CA GLY A 356 -20.94 1.50 4.25
C GLY A 356 -21.72 1.35 2.95
N ASP A 357 -23.05 1.36 2.99
CA ASP A 357 -23.89 1.10 1.79
C ASP A 357 -23.84 2.26 0.78
N SER A 358 -23.93 3.49 1.28
CA SER A 358 -23.80 4.71 0.45
C SER A 358 -22.41 4.79 -0.18
N LEU A 359 -21.37 4.47 0.60
CA LEU A 359 -20.00 4.44 0.14
C LEU A 359 -19.77 3.37 -0.94
N THR A 360 -20.31 2.16 -0.75
CA THR A 360 -20.21 1.07 -1.71
C THR A 360 -20.85 1.45 -3.05
N ASN A 361 -22.00 2.14 -3.02
CA ASN A 361 -22.66 2.63 -4.23
C ASN A 361 -21.86 3.74 -4.92
N VAL A 362 -21.40 4.75 -4.17
CA VAL A 362 -20.57 5.84 -4.69
C VAL A 362 -19.31 5.28 -5.33
N LEU A 363 -18.67 4.30 -4.69
CA LEU A 363 -17.50 3.60 -5.20
C LEU A 363 -17.81 2.84 -6.48
N THR A 364 -18.81 1.96 -6.45
CA THR A 364 -19.16 1.12 -7.61
C THR A 364 -19.45 1.99 -8.83
N ASN A 365 -20.19 3.08 -8.63
CA ASN A 365 -20.48 4.06 -9.66
C ASN A 365 -19.21 4.78 -10.12
N SER A 366 -18.37 5.27 -9.21
CA SER A 366 -17.11 5.94 -9.55
C SER A 366 -16.18 5.01 -10.35
N MET A 367 -16.06 3.75 -9.94
CA MET A 367 -15.25 2.75 -10.63
C MET A 367 -15.79 2.43 -12.02
N ALA A 368 -17.11 2.31 -12.17
CA ALA A 368 -17.74 2.18 -13.48
C ALA A 368 -17.48 3.38 -14.39
N MET A 369 -17.46 4.61 -13.83
CA MET A 369 -17.14 5.84 -14.57
C MET A 369 -15.68 5.86 -15.05
N VAL A 370 -14.74 5.44 -14.20
CA VAL A 370 -13.30 5.51 -14.55
C VAL A 370 -12.85 4.35 -15.44
N LYS A 371 -13.53 3.20 -15.38
CA LYS A 371 -13.11 1.95 -16.04
C LYS A 371 -12.87 2.11 -17.54
N GLY A 372 -13.84 2.68 -18.26
CA GLY A 372 -13.75 2.87 -19.72
C GLY A 372 -12.55 3.73 -20.14
N PRO A 373 -12.42 4.95 -19.60
CA PRO A 373 -11.25 5.81 -19.83
C PRO A 373 -9.92 5.12 -19.50
N LEU A 374 -9.81 4.42 -18.37
CA LEU A 374 -8.56 3.76 -17.96
C LEU A 374 -8.17 2.63 -18.92
N ILE A 375 -9.14 1.84 -19.41
CA ILE A 375 -8.90 0.82 -20.43
C ILE A 375 -8.43 1.46 -21.75
N ALA A 376 -9.07 2.55 -22.19
CA ALA A 376 -8.68 3.24 -23.41
C ALA A 376 -7.25 3.83 -23.32
N ILE A 377 -6.88 4.34 -22.15
CA ILE A 377 -5.52 4.81 -21.86
C ILE A 377 -4.53 3.62 -21.90
N GLY A 378 -4.88 2.48 -21.30
CA GLY A 378 -4.06 1.27 -21.36
C GLY A 378 -3.80 0.76 -22.77
N LYS A 379 -4.78 0.88 -23.67
CA LYS A 379 -4.63 0.51 -25.10
C LYS A 379 -3.67 1.42 -25.86
N THR A 380 -3.62 2.71 -25.51
CA THR A 380 -2.89 3.73 -26.27
C THR A 380 -1.45 3.92 -25.79
N ASN A 381 -1.10 3.43 -24.59
CA ASN A 381 0.21 3.65 -23.99
C ASN A 381 1.23 2.56 -24.32
N GLN A 382 1.83 2.63 -25.51
CA GLN A 382 2.97 1.76 -25.86
C GLN A 382 4.35 2.33 -25.43
N GLY A 383 4.40 3.49 -24.76
CA GLY A 383 5.65 4.27 -24.60
C GLY A 383 6.00 4.80 -23.19
N GLY A 384 5.23 4.49 -22.15
CA GLY A 384 5.62 4.66 -20.74
C GLY A 384 5.63 6.09 -20.17
N THR A 385 5.91 7.14 -20.95
CA THR A 385 6.15 8.49 -20.38
C THR A 385 4.92 9.40 -20.29
N ASN A 386 3.89 9.18 -21.10
CA ASN A 386 2.70 10.05 -21.10
C ASN A 386 1.59 9.60 -20.15
N LEU A 387 1.69 8.40 -19.57
CA LEU A 387 0.61 7.81 -18.78
C LEU A 387 0.25 8.61 -17.53
N GLY A 388 1.25 9.02 -16.76
CA GLY A 388 1.04 9.78 -15.53
C GLY A 388 0.37 11.13 -15.77
N LEU A 389 0.76 11.84 -16.84
CA LEU A 389 0.14 13.10 -17.24
C LEU A 389 -1.32 12.91 -17.63
N ILE A 390 -1.60 11.90 -18.46
CA ILE A 390 -2.96 11.59 -18.91
C ILE A 390 -3.85 11.21 -17.72
N LEU A 391 -3.34 10.41 -16.78
CA LEU A 391 -4.07 9.99 -15.60
C LEU A 391 -4.27 11.15 -14.60
N SER A 392 -3.30 12.03 -14.44
CA SER A 392 -3.46 13.26 -13.63
C SER A 392 -4.52 14.18 -14.21
N ALA A 393 -4.52 14.41 -15.53
CA ALA A 393 -5.54 15.19 -16.21
C ALA A 393 -6.93 14.53 -16.12
N THR A 394 -6.98 13.20 -16.25
CA THR A 394 -8.21 12.40 -16.09
C THR A 394 -8.79 12.58 -14.69
N ARG A 395 -7.94 12.49 -13.66
CA ARG A 395 -8.29 12.70 -12.25
C ARG A 395 -8.84 14.10 -12.02
N ASP A 396 -8.19 15.14 -12.53
CA ASP A 396 -8.59 16.53 -12.32
C ASP A 396 -9.90 16.87 -13.04
N GLN A 397 -10.08 16.37 -14.26
CA GLN A 397 -11.33 16.53 -15.01
C GLN A 397 -12.51 15.78 -14.37
N MET A 398 -12.27 14.60 -13.82
CA MET A 398 -13.31 13.86 -13.11
C MET A 398 -13.68 14.51 -11.78
N SER A 399 -12.69 15.06 -11.08
CA SER A 399 -12.96 15.93 -9.94
C SER A 399 -13.84 17.11 -10.37
N ASN A 400 -13.51 17.78 -11.47
CA ASN A 400 -14.31 18.88 -12.01
C ASN A 400 -15.73 18.44 -12.40
N LEU A 401 -15.90 17.33 -13.11
CA LEU A 401 -17.22 16.80 -13.48
C LEU A 401 -18.09 16.57 -12.25
N ILE A 402 -17.52 16.03 -11.18
CA ILE A 402 -18.23 15.75 -9.93
C ILE A 402 -18.53 17.02 -9.14
N ASN A 403 -17.73 18.07 -9.35
CA ASN A 403 -17.93 19.38 -8.76
C ASN A 403 -19.01 20.18 -9.48
N THR A 404 -19.11 20.05 -10.80
CA THR A 404 -20.05 20.82 -11.64
C THR A 404 -21.37 20.10 -11.84
N SER A 405 -21.36 18.76 -11.89
CA SER A 405 -22.58 17.98 -11.94
C SER A 405 -23.14 17.84 -10.53
N SER A 406 -24.37 18.33 -10.29
CA SER A 406 -25.14 18.09 -9.05
C SER A 406 -25.51 16.61 -8.85
N VAL A 407 -24.75 15.69 -9.44
CA VAL A 407 -24.98 14.26 -9.38
C VAL A 407 -24.75 13.81 -7.95
N ASP A 408 -25.85 13.37 -7.35
CA ASP A 408 -25.88 12.68 -6.07
C ASP A 408 -25.56 11.20 -6.34
N LEU A 409 -24.28 10.85 -6.20
CA LEU A 409 -23.78 9.48 -6.42
C LEU A 409 -24.31 8.48 -5.38
N THR A 410 -25.00 8.95 -4.33
CA THR A 410 -25.56 8.10 -3.26
C THR A 410 -26.93 7.51 -3.61
N LYS A 411 -27.63 8.10 -4.58
CA LYS A 411 -28.96 7.61 -5.02
C LYS A 411 -28.80 6.52 -6.07
N SER A 412 -29.25 5.31 -5.77
CA SER A 412 -29.39 4.27 -6.80
C SER A 412 -30.38 4.78 -7.85
N GLY A 413 -29.93 4.91 -9.11
CA GLY A 413 -30.71 5.51 -10.19
C GLY A 413 -30.39 6.97 -10.51
N ALA A 414 -29.34 7.58 -9.93
CA ALA A 414 -28.72 8.77 -10.52
C ALA A 414 -28.57 8.54 -12.03
N ASN A 415 -29.22 9.38 -12.85
CA ASN A 415 -29.50 9.13 -14.27
C ASN A 415 -28.28 8.55 -15.00
N THR A 416 -28.18 7.22 -15.03
CA THR A 416 -27.02 6.48 -15.51
C THR A 416 -26.80 6.71 -17.00
N ALA A 417 -27.85 7.12 -17.72
CA ALA A 417 -27.77 7.55 -19.11
C ALA A 417 -27.12 8.94 -19.25
N SER A 418 -27.46 9.91 -18.39
CA SER A 418 -26.79 11.23 -18.36
C SER A 418 -25.33 11.08 -17.95
N LEU A 419 -25.06 10.31 -16.90
CA LEU A 419 -23.72 10.02 -16.41
C LEU A 419 -22.91 9.22 -17.44
N GLY A 420 -23.51 8.21 -18.06
CA GLY A 420 -22.90 7.42 -19.13
C GLY A 420 -22.57 8.27 -20.35
N THR A 421 -23.42 9.24 -20.68
CA THR A 421 -23.15 10.21 -21.75
C THR A 421 -21.98 11.13 -21.37
N GLN A 422 -21.93 11.63 -20.13
CA GLN A 422 -20.83 12.47 -19.65
C GLN A 422 -19.50 11.71 -19.60
N VAL A 423 -19.49 10.45 -19.13
CA VAL A 423 -18.32 9.57 -19.14
C VAL A 423 -17.87 9.22 -20.56
N LYS A 424 -18.82 9.00 -21.48
CA LYS A 424 -18.51 8.76 -22.89
C LYS A 424 -17.86 9.99 -23.52
N ASN A 425 -18.47 11.18 -23.34
CA ASN A 425 -17.92 12.44 -23.82
C ASN A 425 -16.54 12.72 -23.21
N PHE A 426 -16.35 12.39 -21.92
CA PHE A 426 -15.06 12.44 -21.26
C PHE A 426 -14.04 11.49 -21.87
N GLY A 427 -14.41 10.23 -22.14
CA GLY A 427 -13.57 9.26 -22.84
C GLY A 427 -13.15 9.73 -24.23
N GLU A 428 -14.05 10.40 -24.95
CA GLU A 428 -13.75 11.03 -26.24
C GLU A 428 -12.79 12.23 -26.11
N ILE A 429 -12.97 13.08 -25.09
CA ILE A 429 -12.09 14.22 -24.80
C ILE A 429 -10.70 13.74 -24.39
N VAL A 430 -10.59 12.78 -23.48
CA VAL A 430 -9.32 12.20 -23.04
C VAL A 430 -8.65 11.50 -24.21
N SER A 431 -9.36 10.64 -24.95
CA SER A 431 -8.81 9.98 -26.14
C SER A 431 -8.27 10.99 -27.16
N SER A 432 -8.98 12.10 -27.37
CA SER A 432 -8.55 13.19 -28.25
C SER A 432 -7.32 13.93 -27.70
N ALA A 433 -7.29 14.24 -26.40
CA ALA A 433 -6.15 14.90 -25.76
C ALA A 433 -4.89 14.02 -25.76
N VAL A 434 -5.06 12.72 -25.52
CA VAL A 434 -4.01 11.70 -25.60
C VAL A 434 -3.47 11.61 -27.02
N ALA A 435 -4.36 11.46 -28.01
CA ALA A 435 -4.01 11.41 -29.43
C ALA A 435 -3.26 12.68 -29.87
N ASN A 436 -3.71 13.85 -29.41
CA ASN A 436 -3.05 15.13 -29.69
C ASN A 436 -1.67 15.22 -29.03
N SER A 437 -1.51 14.75 -27.79
CA SER A 437 -0.20 14.76 -27.12
C SER A 437 0.79 13.81 -27.79
N LEU A 438 0.33 12.62 -28.22
CA LEU A 438 1.12 11.63 -28.94
C LEU A 438 1.52 12.13 -30.34
N ASN A 439 0.62 12.86 -31.01
CA ASN A 439 0.92 13.48 -32.31
C ASN A 439 1.83 14.71 -32.19
N SER A 440 1.81 15.43 -31.06
CA SER A 440 2.66 16.62 -30.84
C SER A 440 4.16 16.34 -30.70
N GLY A 441 4.55 15.06 -30.59
CA GLY A 441 5.94 14.61 -30.70
C GLY A 441 6.48 14.58 -32.14
N LYS A 442 5.61 14.71 -33.15
CA LYS A 442 6.00 14.91 -34.55
C LYS A 442 5.92 16.40 -34.87
N ASP A 443 7.05 17.10 -34.72
CA ASP A 443 7.34 18.42 -35.28
C ASP A 443 6.21 19.49 -35.19
N LYS A 444 6.20 20.24 -34.09
CA LYS A 444 5.22 21.31 -33.76
C LYS A 444 5.11 22.43 -34.81
N SER A 445 6.00 22.49 -35.80
CA SER A 445 5.97 23.50 -36.87
C SER A 445 4.85 23.30 -37.90
N LYS A 446 4.11 22.18 -37.86
CA LYS A 446 3.10 21.82 -38.87
C LYS A 446 1.66 21.67 -38.39
N LEU A 447 1.34 22.08 -37.17
CA LEU A 447 -0.06 22.15 -36.73
C LEU A 447 -0.81 23.18 -37.57
N ASP A 448 -1.74 22.72 -38.39
CA ASP A 448 -2.58 23.59 -39.20
C ASP A 448 -3.55 24.38 -38.31
N ASP A 449 -4.06 25.51 -38.82
CA ASP A 449 -4.92 26.39 -38.04
C ASP A 449 -6.28 25.76 -37.71
N LYS A 450 -6.65 24.65 -38.38
CA LYS A 450 -7.85 23.86 -38.10
C LYS A 450 -7.67 23.01 -36.84
N GLU A 451 -6.49 22.44 -36.63
CA GLU A 451 -6.15 21.65 -35.43
C GLU A 451 -6.01 22.54 -34.19
N LYS A 452 -5.42 23.74 -34.32
CA LYS A 452 -5.37 24.73 -33.22
C LYS A 452 -6.77 25.19 -32.80
N MET A 453 -7.67 25.35 -33.78
CA MET A 453 -9.05 25.75 -33.55
C MET A 453 -9.90 24.64 -32.92
N LEU A 454 -9.61 23.36 -33.20
CA LEU A 454 -10.29 22.22 -32.58
C LEU A 454 -9.93 22.08 -31.08
N VAL A 455 -8.66 22.31 -30.73
CA VAL A 455 -8.19 22.33 -29.33
C VAL A 455 -8.83 23.48 -28.55
N ALA A 456 -8.90 24.68 -29.14
CA ALA A 456 -9.55 25.84 -28.53
C ALA A 456 -11.09 25.66 -28.38
N THR A 457 -11.73 25.04 -29.37
CA THR A 457 -13.19 24.82 -29.36
C THR A 457 -13.62 23.79 -28.32
N ASN A 458 -12.83 22.75 -28.09
CA ASN A 458 -13.13 21.73 -27.08
C ASN A 458 -12.82 22.17 -25.65
N MET A 459 -11.94 23.14 -25.44
CA MET A 459 -11.74 23.77 -24.13
C MET A 459 -12.83 24.81 -23.80
N GLY A 460 -13.45 25.44 -24.81
CA GLY A 460 -14.50 26.45 -24.61
C GLY A 460 -15.92 25.91 -24.44
N LYS A 461 -16.24 24.72 -24.96
CA LYS A 461 -17.60 24.14 -24.95
C LYS A 461 -17.94 23.26 -23.73
N GLY A 462 -16.99 23.09 -22.80
CA GLY A 462 -17.21 22.33 -21.56
C GLY A 462 -17.86 23.10 -20.40
N ILE A 463 -18.17 24.39 -20.58
CA ILE A 463 -18.74 25.26 -19.54
C ILE A 463 -19.91 26.09 -20.10
N ALA A 464 -20.90 25.43 -20.68
CA ALA A 464 -22.23 26.00 -20.92
C ALA A 464 -23.30 24.98 -20.57
#